data_AF-A0A7T0BRR2-F1
#
_entry.id   AF-A0A7T0BRR2-F1
#
_cell.length_a   1.000
_cell.length_b   1.000
_cell.length_c   1.000
_cell.angle_alpha   90.00
_cell.angle_beta   90.00
_cell.angle_gamma   90.00
#
_symmetry.space_group_name_H-M   'P 1'
#
loop_
_entity.id
_entity.type
_entity.pdbx_description
1 polymer ?
#
loop_
_entity_poly.entity_id
_entity_poly.type
_entity_poly.pdbx_seq_one_letter_code
_entity_poly.pdbx_strand_id
1 'polypeptide(L)' 'MLNLTESDIKSNFFPLDMFPYPSSSGLHIGHPLGYLATDIISKYKRSLGNSVLHRMG' A
#
# COMPACT_ATOMS: atom_id res chain seq x y z
N MET A 1 -32.08 5.36 9.50
CA MET A 1 -31.06 5.84 8.55
C MET A 1 -29.93 6.40 9.39
N LEU A 2 -28.76 5.75 9.42
CA LEU A 2 -27.61 6.27 10.16
C LEU A 2 -26.93 7.33 9.29
N ASN A 3 -26.90 8.57 9.79
CA ASN A 3 -26.20 9.69 9.18
C ASN A 3 -24.71 9.54 9.47
N LEU A 4 -23.90 9.24 8.45
CA LEU A 4 -22.43 9.26 8.55
C LEU A 4 -21.97 10.73 8.48
N THR A 5 -21.31 11.21 9.53
CA THR A 5 -20.68 12.54 9.58
C THR A 5 -19.26 12.47 9.04
N GLU A 6 -18.66 13.59 8.62
CA GLU A 6 -17.26 13.69 8.14
C GLU A 6 -16.21 13.14 9.15
N SER A 7 -16.61 12.84 10.38
CA SER A 7 -15.78 12.17 11.39
C SER A 7 -15.61 10.66 11.18
N ASP A 8 -16.40 10.03 10.29
CA ASP A 8 -16.21 8.62 9.87
C ASP A 8 -15.22 8.49 8.69
N ILE A 9 -14.50 9.56 8.35
CA ILE A 9 -13.49 9.55 7.28
C ILE A 9 -12.31 8.66 7.70
N LYS A 10 -12.45 7.39 7.34
CA LYS A 10 -11.38 6.40 7.22
C LYS A 10 -10.23 7.06 6.42
N SER A 11 -9.12 7.38 7.09
CA SER A 11 -7.99 8.04 6.43
C SER A 11 -7.50 7.17 5.26
N ASN A 12 -7.53 7.70 4.04
CA ASN A 12 -7.07 6.98 2.85
C ASN A 12 -5.53 6.92 2.83
N PHE A 13 -4.96 5.75 2.55
CA PHE A 13 -3.53 5.52 2.47
C PHE A 13 -3.16 4.85 1.14
N PHE A 14 -2.24 5.48 0.41
CA PHE A 14 -1.82 5.08 -0.93
C PHE A 14 -0.30 4.88 -0.96
N PRO A 15 0.22 3.70 -0.57
CA PRO A 15 1.62 3.37 -0.75
C PRO A 15 1.94 3.29 -2.26
N LEU A 16 3.01 3.96 -2.68
CA LEU A 16 3.48 3.97 -4.06
C LEU A 16 4.85 3.29 -4.12
N ASP A 17 4.87 2.11 -4.71
CA ASP A 17 6.11 1.38 -5.03
C ASP A 17 6.58 1.75 -6.44
N MET A 18 7.89 1.84 -6.62
CA MET A 18 8.45 1.97 -7.96
C MET A 18 8.27 0.65 -8.72
N PHE A 19 7.52 0.71 -9.82
CA PHE A 19 7.36 -0.39 -10.77
C PHE A 19 8.74 -0.85 -11.26
N PRO A 20 9.08 -2.15 -11.22
CA PRO A 20 10.37 -2.64 -11.70
C PRO A 20 10.38 -2.64 -13.23
N TYR A 21 11.37 -1.97 -13.85
CA TYR A 21 11.49 -1.98 -15.31
C TYR A 21 11.84 -3.39 -15.82
N PRO A 22 11.17 -3.94 -16.85
CA PRO A 22 11.32 -5.32 -17.30
C PRO A 22 12.58 -5.54 -18.16
N SER A 23 13.75 -5.11 -17.69
CA SER A 23 15.02 -5.12 -18.44
C SER A 23 16.05 -6.16 -17.96
N SER A 24 15.66 -7.07 -17.07
CA SER A 24 16.53 -8.14 -16.55
C SER A 24 15.77 -9.47 -16.53
N SER A 25 16.47 -10.60 -16.52
CA SER A 25 15.88 -11.96 -16.60
C SER A 25 14.99 -12.35 -15.40
N GLY A 26 14.76 -11.43 -14.46
CA GLY A 26 13.88 -11.60 -13.30
C GLY A 26 14.12 -10.56 -12.20
N LEU A 27 13.36 -10.66 -11.10
CA LEU A 27 13.59 -9.89 -9.89
C LEU A 27 14.85 -10.40 -9.17
N HIS A 28 15.86 -9.55 -8.99
CA HIS A 28 16.93 -9.81 -8.01
C HIS A 28 16.51 -9.40 -6.60
N ILE A 29 17.22 -9.90 -5.57
CA ILE A 29 16.90 -9.74 -4.12
C ILE A 29 16.78 -8.28 -3.64
N GLY A 30 17.24 -7.31 -4.44
CA GLY A 30 17.14 -5.89 -4.12
C GLY A 30 15.75 -5.30 -4.35
N HIS A 31 15.03 -5.76 -5.39
CA HIS A 31 13.66 -5.31 -5.67
C HIS A 31 12.64 -5.59 -4.54
N PRO A 32 12.59 -6.80 -3.94
CA PRO A 32 11.63 -7.07 -2.88
C PRO A 32 11.90 -6.31 -1.57
N LEU A 33 13.10 -5.75 -1.37
CA LEU A 33 13.42 -5.00 -0.15
C LEU A 33 12.55 -3.74 -0.02
N GLY A 34 12.35 -3.01 -1.12
CA GLY A 34 11.47 -1.83 -1.14
C GLY A 34 10.00 -2.20 -0.92
N TYR A 35 9.55 -3.27 -1.60
CA TYR A 35 8.16 -3.74 -1.55
C TYR A 35 7.76 -4.31 -0.20
N LEU A 36 8.73 -4.86 0.56
CA LEU A 36 8.47 -5.38 1.90
C LEU A 36 8.12 -4.27 2.88
N ALA A 37 8.81 -3.13 2.81
CA ALA A 37 8.54 -2.00 3.70
C ALA A 37 7.15 -1.40 3.48
N THR A 38 6.76 -1.21 2.22
CA THR A 38 5.45 -0.67 1.85
C THR A 38 4.31 -1.64 2.15
N ASP A 39 4.52 -2.96 2.00
CA ASP A 39 3.55 -3.98 2.40
C ASP A 39 3.30 -3.99 3.93
N ILE A 40 4.36 -3.91 4.75
CA ILE A 40 4.23 -3.86 6.22
C ILE A 40 3.42 -2.63 6.66
N ILE A 41 3.73 -1.45 6.12
CA ILE A 41 3.04 -0.21 6.48
C ILE A 41 1.57 -0.26 6.02
N SER A 42 1.31 -0.84 4.86
CA SER A 42 -0.05 -1.03 4.33
C SER A 42 -0.89 -1.93 5.22
N LYS A 43 -0.32 -3.04 5.70
CA LYS A 43 -0.97 -3.95 6.65
C LYS A 43 -1.25 -3.27 7.99
N TYR A 44 -0.28 -2.51 8.51
CA TYR A 44 -0.47 -1.71 9.72
C TYR A 44 -1.62 -0.70 9.56
N LYS A 45 -1.67 0.04 8.46
CA LYS A 45 -2.74 1.00 8.18
C LYS A 45 -4.11 0.33 8.01
N ARG A 46 -4.18 -0.84 7.34
CA ARG A 46 -5.44 -1.63 7.28
C ARG A 46 -5.91 -2.04 8.68
N SER A 47 -4.98 -2.47 9.55
CA SER A 47 -5.28 -2.86 10.93
C SER A 47 -5.81 -1.70 11.77
N LEU A 48 -5.38 -0.48 11.52
CA LEU A 48 -5.93 0.73 12.17
C LEU A 48 -7.30 1.13 11.61
N GLY A 49 -7.84 0.34 10.68
CA GLY A 49 -9.08 0.67 10.01
C GLY A 49 -8.91 1.84 9.07
N ASN A 50 -7.79 1.97 8.35
CA ASN A 50 -7.68 2.90 7.21
C ASN A 50 -8.16 2.26 5.91
N SER A 51 -8.54 3.08 4.93
CA SER A 51 -8.78 2.62 3.55
C SER A 51 -7.44 2.59 2.81
N VAL A 52 -6.98 1.41 2.38
CA VAL A 52 -5.62 1.24 1.83
C VAL A 52 -5.69 0.70 0.40
N LEU A 53 -5.11 1.43 -0.54
CA LEU A 53 -4.94 0.99 -1.93
C LEU A 53 -3.44 0.81 -2.23
N HIS A 54 -2.98 -0.43 -2.13
CA HIS A 54 -1.62 -0.81 -2.46
C HIS A 54 -1.58 -1.32 -3.90
N ARG A 55 -1.10 -0.50 -4.83
CA ARG A 55 -0.98 -0.85 -6.25
C ARG A 55 0.45 -1.29 -6.52
N MET A 56 0.58 -2.47 -7.10
CA MET A 56 1.78 -2.90 -7.77
C MET A 56 1.50 -2.96 -9.27
N GLY A 57 2.56 -2.85 -10.05
CA GLY A 57 2.60 -3.25 -11.43
C GLY A 57 3.98 -3.84 -11.68
#